data_AF-A0A1I1VR56-F1
#
_entry.id   AF-A0A1I1VR56-F1
#
_cell.length_a   1.000
_cell.length_b   1.000
_cell.length_c   1.000
_cell.angle_alpha   90.00
_cell.angle_beta   90.00
_cell.angle_gamma   90.00
#
_symmetry.space_group_name_H-M   'P 1'
#
loop_
_entity.id
_entity.type
_entity.pdbx_description
1 polymer ?
#
loop_
_entity_poly.entity_id
_entity_poly.type
_entity_poly.pdbx_seq_one_letter_code
_entity_poly.pdbx_strand_id
1 'polypeptide(L)'
;MPVPFFAVAAAVLAGVGLSYVLSTDVRTRRTLKKRPVTPIRGLREGEVARVRGRVVAGERVLEAPLSNRASVYYLATVDQETGRNHWREVAREERYVEFALDDGTGRIQVIMSVPRVAVVRDHHTRSGTFDDASAVEEAFLARHGLKSTNLLGLNIAIRYDEGTIEPGEEVTALGLVRAEIRGGQRVLVLDAPDDGPLLLSDDPRAVHG
;
A
#
# COMPACT_ATOMS: atom_id res chain seq x y z
N MET A 1 36.67 -15.52 24.31
CA MET A 1 35.28 -15.00 24.31
C MET A 1 34.90 -14.68 22.87
N PRO A 2 34.11 -15.53 22.17
CA PRO A 2 33.78 -15.31 20.77
C PRO A 2 32.68 -14.24 20.64
N VAL A 3 32.85 -13.32 19.70
CA VAL A 3 31.86 -12.29 19.35
C VAL A 3 30.69 -12.98 18.62
N PRO A 4 29.41 -12.79 19.02
CA PRO A 4 28.30 -13.51 18.43
C PRO A 4 28.06 -13.06 16.97
N PHE A 5 28.08 -14.04 16.06
CA PHE A 5 27.93 -13.93 14.60
C PHE A 5 26.54 -13.47 14.11
N PHE A 6 25.66 -13.00 14.98
CA PHE A 6 24.27 -12.65 14.66
C PHE A 6 24.08 -11.27 14.00
N ALA A 7 25.15 -10.46 13.87
CA ALA A 7 25.05 -9.09 13.37
C ALA A 7 24.99 -8.96 11.82
N VAL A 8 25.22 -10.04 11.06
CA VAL A 8 25.40 -9.93 9.59
C VAL A 8 24.14 -10.28 8.78
N ALA A 9 23.20 -11.05 9.32
CA ALA A 9 22.00 -11.45 8.57
C ALA A 9 20.89 -10.39 8.52
N ALA A 10 20.86 -9.44 9.48
CA ALA A 10 19.80 -8.43 9.56
C ALA A 10 20.06 -7.18 8.68
N ALA A 11 21.28 -6.98 8.16
CA ALA A 11 21.64 -5.79 7.40
C ALA A 11 21.20 -5.85 5.92
N VAL A 12 20.99 -7.05 5.35
CA VAL A 12 20.64 -7.19 3.93
C VAL A 12 19.14 -7.01 3.67
N LEU A 13 18.27 -7.31 4.63
CA LEU A 13 16.82 -7.13 4.46
C LEU A 13 16.36 -5.67 4.60
N ALA A 14 17.01 -4.87 5.46
CA ALA A 14 16.60 -3.49 5.75
C ALA A 14 16.93 -2.49 4.62
N GLY A 15 18.07 -2.65 3.93
CA GLY A 15 18.44 -1.78 2.80
C GLY A 15 17.61 -2.03 1.54
N VAL A 16 17.10 -3.25 1.37
CA VAL A 16 16.28 -3.64 0.22
C VAL A 16 14.85 -3.13 0.36
N GLY A 17 14.24 -3.17 1.55
CA GLY A 17 12.86 -2.73 1.79
C GLY A 17 12.59 -1.27 1.45
N LEU A 18 13.35 -0.33 2.04
CA LEU A 18 13.15 1.11 1.83
C LEU A 18 13.47 1.56 0.39
N SER A 19 14.50 0.97 -0.23
CA SER A 19 14.85 1.23 -1.63
C SER A 19 13.81 0.66 -2.60
N TYR A 20 13.16 -0.48 -2.26
CA TYR A 20 12.09 -1.02 -3.09
C TYR A 20 10.87 -0.11 -3.06
N VAL A 21 10.38 0.31 -1.90
CA VAL A 21 9.09 1.02 -1.79
C VAL A 21 9.13 2.40 -2.47
N LEU A 22 10.11 3.25 -2.15
CA LEU A 22 10.25 4.58 -2.76
C LEU A 22 10.53 4.52 -4.27
N SER A 23 11.31 3.52 -4.72
CA SER A 23 11.55 3.34 -6.16
C SER A 23 10.34 2.75 -6.88
N THR A 24 9.52 1.95 -6.18
CA THR A 24 8.30 1.36 -6.74
C THR A 24 7.23 2.41 -6.94
N ASP A 25 7.04 3.34 -6.01
CA ASP A 25 6.04 4.41 -6.14
C ASP A 25 6.35 5.34 -7.32
N VAL A 26 7.60 5.78 -7.44
CA VAL A 26 8.05 6.65 -8.54
C VAL A 26 7.96 5.92 -9.88
N ARG A 27 8.34 4.64 -9.94
CA ARG A 27 8.22 3.83 -11.16
C ARG A 27 6.76 3.60 -11.55
N THR A 28 5.91 3.28 -10.59
CA THR A 28 4.47 3.07 -10.78
C THR A 28 3.82 4.33 -11.34
N ARG A 29 4.04 5.49 -10.69
CA ARG A 29 3.53 6.79 -11.16
C ARG A 29 4.03 7.15 -12.57
N ARG A 30 5.32 6.92 -12.87
CA ARG A 30 5.88 7.18 -14.21
C ARG A 30 5.28 6.29 -15.28
N THR A 31 5.01 5.03 -15.00
CA THR A 31 4.36 4.11 -15.95
C THR A 31 2.90 4.49 -16.20
N LEU A 32 2.17 4.88 -15.14
CA LEU A 32 0.79 5.35 -15.25
C LEU A 32 0.67 6.59 -16.15
N LYS A 33 1.59 7.56 -16.05
CA LYS A 33 1.55 8.78 -16.88
C LYS A 33 1.69 8.53 -18.39
N LYS A 34 2.32 7.42 -18.80
CA LYS A 34 2.67 7.18 -20.21
C LYS A 34 1.51 6.69 -21.08
N ARG A 35 0.38 6.30 -20.48
CA ARG A 35 -0.78 5.77 -21.21
C ARG A 35 -1.98 6.71 -21.05
N PRO A 36 -2.83 6.93 -22.06
CA PRO A 36 -4.08 7.67 -21.87
C PRO A 36 -5.04 6.92 -20.94
N VAL A 37 -5.96 7.64 -20.29
CA VAL A 37 -7.06 7.01 -19.54
C VAL A 37 -8.07 6.46 -20.54
N THR A 38 -8.48 5.20 -20.37
CA THR A 38 -9.55 4.55 -21.13
C THR A 38 -10.82 4.55 -20.29
N PRO A 39 -11.96 5.07 -20.81
CA PRO A 39 -13.24 4.97 -20.13
C PRO A 39 -13.68 3.52 -19.98
N ILE A 40 -14.29 3.17 -18.84
CA ILE A 40 -14.72 1.80 -18.51
C ILE A 40 -15.67 1.25 -19.57
N ARG A 41 -16.61 2.06 -20.08
CA ARG A 41 -17.54 1.64 -21.15
C ARG A 41 -16.86 1.17 -22.44
N GLY A 42 -15.61 1.57 -22.65
CA GLY A 42 -14.85 1.29 -23.87
C GLY A 42 -13.95 0.07 -23.75
N LEU A 43 -13.86 -0.54 -22.56
CA LEU A 43 -12.91 -1.61 -22.27
C LEU A 43 -13.22 -2.88 -23.05
N ARG A 44 -12.16 -3.53 -23.53
CA ARG A 44 -12.19 -4.78 -24.28
C ARG A 44 -11.29 -5.80 -23.60
N GLU A 45 -11.76 -7.03 -23.53
CA GLU A 45 -10.94 -8.14 -23.04
C GLU A 45 -9.63 -8.25 -23.82
N GLY A 46 -8.54 -8.52 -23.10
CA GLY A 46 -7.20 -8.68 -23.65
C GLY A 46 -6.41 -7.39 -23.80
N GLU A 47 -7.01 -6.22 -23.55
CA GLU A 47 -6.27 -4.95 -23.60
C GLU A 47 -5.68 -4.56 -22.23
N VAL A 48 -4.51 -3.93 -22.25
CA VAL A 48 -3.93 -3.31 -21.05
C VAL A 48 -4.39 -1.85 -20.97
N ALA A 49 -5.30 -1.58 -20.05
CA ALA A 49 -5.99 -0.30 -19.93
C ALA A 49 -5.60 0.46 -18.66
N ARG A 50 -5.51 1.79 -18.77
CA ARG A 50 -5.43 2.69 -17.62
C ARG A 50 -6.82 3.24 -17.32
N VAL A 51 -7.38 2.91 -16.17
CA VAL A 51 -8.70 3.36 -15.72
C VAL A 51 -8.53 4.34 -14.57
N ARG A 52 -9.30 5.42 -14.58
CA ARG A 52 -9.40 6.36 -13.45
C ARG A 52 -10.86 6.39 -13.01
N GLY A 53 -11.10 6.12 -11.74
CA GLY A 53 -12.45 6.04 -11.22
C GLY A 53 -12.49 6.17 -9.72
N ARG A 54 -13.71 6.35 -9.20
CA ARG A 54 -13.99 6.35 -7.77
C ARG A 54 -14.02 4.92 -7.25
N VAL A 55 -13.38 4.68 -6.12
CA VAL A 55 -13.40 3.40 -5.42
C VAL A 55 -14.80 3.13 -4.90
N VAL A 56 -15.35 1.99 -5.27
CA VAL A 56 -16.59 1.43 -4.74
C VAL A 56 -16.23 0.17 -3.96
N ALA A 57 -16.59 0.14 -2.68
CA ALA A 57 -16.32 -1.00 -1.81
C ALA A 57 -16.97 -2.28 -2.37
N GLY A 58 -16.25 -3.40 -2.27
CA GLY A 58 -16.78 -4.73 -2.52
C GLY A 58 -17.55 -5.27 -1.31
N GLU A 59 -17.59 -6.59 -1.17
CA GLU A 59 -18.24 -7.27 -0.04
C GLU A 59 -17.52 -7.05 1.30
N ARG A 60 -16.22 -6.74 1.25
CA ARG A 60 -15.37 -6.58 2.41
C ARG A 60 -14.71 -5.21 2.41
N VAL A 61 -14.49 -4.69 3.60
CA VAL A 61 -13.70 -3.49 3.87
C VAL A 61 -12.68 -3.85 4.96
N LEU A 62 -11.49 -3.28 4.86
CA LEU A 62 -10.43 -3.40 5.85
C LEU A 62 -10.50 -2.23 6.83
N GLU A 63 -10.03 -2.47 8.04
CA GLU A 63 -9.76 -1.40 9.00
C GLU A 63 -8.25 -1.16 9.01
N ALA A 64 -7.85 0.05 8.64
CA ALA A 64 -6.45 0.46 8.61
C ALA A 64 -5.93 0.52 10.06
N PRO A 65 -4.83 -0.15 10.38
CA PRO A 65 -4.51 -0.47 11.76
C PRO A 65 -3.95 0.66 12.61
N LEU A 66 -3.50 1.77 12.02
CA LEU A 66 -2.99 2.94 12.76
C LEU A 66 -4.05 4.05 12.82
N SER A 67 -4.76 4.29 11.72
CA SER A 67 -5.80 5.34 11.67
C SER A 67 -7.23 4.86 11.95
N ASN A 68 -7.48 3.54 12.01
CA ASN A 68 -8.80 2.91 12.06
C ASN A 68 -9.74 3.31 10.90
N ARG A 69 -9.17 3.68 9.74
CA ARG A 69 -9.95 4.08 8.56
C ARG A 69 -10.44 2.87 7.77
N ALA A 70 -11.69 2.94 7.33
CA ALA A 70 -12.30 1.94 6.46
C ALA A 70 -11.68 2.03 5.05
N SER A 71 -10.99 0.98 4.62
CA SER A 71 -10.16 1.00 3.40
C SER A 71 -10.27 -0.27 2.56
N VAL A 72 -10.02 -0.16 1.26
CA VAL A 72 -9.88 -1.31 0.35
C VAL A 72 -8.43 -1.77 0.21
N TYR A 73 -7.49 -0.90 0.58
CA TYR A 73 -6.05 -1.17 0.66
C TYR A 73 -5.46 -0.32 1.78
N TYR A 74 -4.50 -0.86 2.52
CA TYR A 74 -3.61 -0.06 3.36
C TYR A 74 -2.18 -0.58 3.33
N LEU A 75 -1.27 0.34 3.62
CA LEU A 75 0.12 0.05 3.92
C LEU A 75 0.56 0.81 5.15
N ALA A 76 0.84 0.07 6.22
CA ALA A 76 1.36 0.58 7.48
C ALA A 76 2.83 0.17 7.66
N THR A 77 3.68 1.11 8.02
CA THR A 77 5.11 0.92 8.22
C THR A 77 5.55 1.56 9.52
N VAL A 78 6.53 0.97 10.18
CA VAL A 78 7.12 1.47 11.42
C VAL A 78 8.62 1.56 11.26
N ASP A 79 9.16 2.75 11.50
CA ASP A 79 10.58 3.02 11.50
C ASP A 79 11.09 3.29 12.92
N GLN A 80 12.20 2.66 13.29
CA GLN A 80 12.90 2.91 14.54
C GLN A 80 14.20 3.70 14.28
N GLU A 81 14.51 4.65 15.16
CA GLU A 81 15.80 5.33 15.14
C GLU A 81 16.93 4.39 15.61
N THR A 82 17.93 4.13 14.76
CA THR A 82 19.09 3.27 15.07
C THR A 82 20.38 4.07 15.29
N GLY A 83 20.34 5.39 15.15
CA GLY A 83 21.47 6.29 15.30
C GLY A 83 21.07 7.71 14.89
N ARG A 84 21.99 8.68 15.02
CA ARG A 84 21.68 10.09 14.74
C ARG A 84 21.16 10.25 13.31
N ASN A 85 19.87 10.56 13.16
CA ASN A 85 19.16 10.68 11.87
C ASN A 85 19.12 9.40 11.02
N HIS A 86 19.37 8.22 11.60
CA HIS A 86 19.26 6.95 10.90
C HIS A 86 18.00 6.23 11.34
N TRP A 87 17.11 6.00 10.38
CA TRP A 87 15.83 5.32 10.58
C TRP A 87 15.85 3.99 9.86
N ARG A 88 15.22 2.99 10.46
CA ARG A 88 15.15 1.64 9.92
C ARG A 88 13.72 1.12 10.05
N GLU A 89 13.16 0.65 8.94
CA GLU A 89 11.88 -0.08 8.95
C GLU A 89 12.04 -1.36 9.79
N VAL A 90 11.23 -1.47 10.83
CA VAL A 90 11.20 -2.60 11.77
C VAL A 90 9.90 -3.38 11.68
N ALA A 91 8.83 -2.79 11.15
CA ALA A 91 7.61 -3.50 10.80
C ALA A 91 6.96 -2.93 9.53
N ARG A 92 6.31 -3.82 8.79
CA ARG A 92 5.54 -3.51 7.59
C ARG A 92 4.32 -4.41 7.54
N GLU A 93 3.17 -3.81 7.29
CA GLU A 93 1.92 -4.54 7.07
C GLU A 93 1.16 -3.94 5.89
N GLU A 94 0.87 -4.79 4.91
CA GLU A 94 0.18 -4.42 3.68
C GLU A 94 -0.99 -5.39 3.50
N ARG A 95 -2.20 -4.85 3.37
CA ARG A 95 -3.40 -5.66 3.10
C ARG A 95 -4.30 -4.96 2.11
N TYR A 96 -5.06 -5.77 1.39
CA TYR A 96 -6.01 -5.31 0.39
C TYR A 96 -7.15 -6.31 0.22
N VAL A 97 -8.25 -5.80 -0.31
CA VAL A 97 -9.44 -6.57 -0.71
C VAL A 97 -9.83 -6.17 -2.13
N GLU A 98 -10.62 -7.00 -2.79
CA GLU A 98 -11.19 -6.63 -4.08
C GLU A 98 -12.18 -5.46 -3.92
N PHE A 99 -12.19 -4.58 -4.91
CA PHE A 99 -13.09 -3.43 -4.98
C PHE A 99 -13.42 -3.15 -6.44
N ALA A 100 -14.31 -2.19 -6.69
CA ALA A 100 -14.62 -1.76 -8.05
C ALA A 100 -14.23 -0.29 -8.27
N LEU A 101 -13.97 0.05 -9.52
CA LEU A 101 -13.84 1.44 -9.97
C LEU A 101 -15.07 1.86 -10.74
N ASP A 102 -15.54 3.06 -10.46
CA ASP A 102 -16.65 3.72 -11.17
C ASP A 102 -16.15 5.05 -11.75
N ASP A 103 -16.11 5.15 -13.07
CA ASP A 103 -15.67 6.36 -13.79
C ASP A 103 -16.85 7.21 -14.29
N GLY A 104 -18.08 6.87 -13.89
CA GLY A 104 -19.32 7.47 -14.38
C GLY A 104 -19.76 6.97 -15.76
N THR A 105 -18.92 6.24 -16.49
CA THR A 105 -19.28 5.58 -17.76
C THR A 105 -19.56 4.09 -17.59
N GLY A 106 -19.03 3.48 -16.54
CA GLY A 106 -19.29 2.10 -16.16
C GLY A 106 -18.57 1.72 -14.87
N ARG A 107 -18.67 0.44 -14.51
CA ARG A 107 -17.98 -0.14 -13.35
C ARG A 107 -17.10 -1.32 -13.76
N ILE A 108 -15.89 -1.39 -13.21
CA ILE A 108 -14.99 -2.53 -13.40
C ILE A 108 -14.46 -3.02 -12.06
N GLN A 109 -14.48 -4.33 -11.84
CA GLN A 109 -13.89 -4.94 -10.65
C GLN A 109 -12.36 -4.93 -10.77
N VAL A 110 -11.67 -4.63 -9.67
CA VAL A 110 -10.21 -4.64 -9.57
C VAL A 110 -9.78 -5.85 -8.74
N ILE A 111 -9.00 -6.74 -9.35
CA ILE A 111 -8.48 -7.95 -8.72
C ILE A 111 -7.02 -7.70 -8.32
N MET A 112 -6.73 -7.82 -7.02
CA MET A 112 -5.44 -7.47 -6.44
C MET A 112 -4.50 -8.70 -6.37
N SER A 113 -4.34 -9.44 -7.46
CA SER A 113 -3.58 -10.71 -7.49
C SER A 113 -2.08 -10.53 -7.26
N VAL A 114 -1.50 -9.45 -7.81
CA VAL A 114 -0.08 -9.05 -7.63
C VAL A 114 0.04 -7.51 -7.77
N PRO A 115 -0.44 -6.72 -6.80
CA PRO A 115 -0.51 -5.28 -6.96
C PRO A 115 0.85 -4.62 -6.68
N ARG A 116 1.14 -3.54 -7.42
CA ARG A 116 2.09 -2.49 -7.02
C ARG A 116 1.32 -1.21 -6.83
N VAL A 117 1.19 -0.82 -5.56
CA VAL A 117 0.38 0.32 -5.16
C VAL A 117 1.28 1.46 -4.74
N ALA A 118 1.14 2.60 -5.42
CA ALA A 118 1.74 3.86 -5.04
C ALA A 118 0.71 4.69 -4.28
N VAL A 119 0.59 4.41 -2.98
CA VAL A 119 -0.33 5.07 -2.04
C VAL A 119 0.30 6.33 -1.44
N VAL A 120 -0.49 7.38 -1.20
CA VAL A 120 -0.04 8.54 -0.43
C VAL A 120 -0.04 8.17 1.05
N ARG A 121 1.07 8.46 1.74
CA ARG A 121 1.17 8.32 3.21
C ARG A 121 0.67 9.61 3.84
N ASP A 122 -0.58 9.62 4.24
CA ASP A 122 -1.30 10.78 4.78
C ASP A 122 -1.47 10.71 6.30
N HIS A 123 -1.25 9.54 6.91
CA HIS A 123 -1.20 9.37 8.36
C HIS A 123 0.25 9.15 8.82
N HIS A 124 0.77 10.11 9.61
CA HIS A 124 2.13 10.08 10.13
C HIS A 124 2.13 10.48 11.61
N THR A 125 2.63 9.60 12.47
CA THR A 125 2.79 9.85 13.91
C THR A 125 4.17 9.43 14.39
N ARG A 126 4.53 9.82 15.61
CA ARG A 126 5.81 9.48 16.23
C ARG A 126 5.66 9.32 17.74
N SER A 127 6.49 8.48 18.33
CA SER A 127 6.66 8.34 19.78
C SER A 127 8.16 8.37 20.14
N GLY A 128 8.51 8.64 21.40
CA GLY A 128 9.89 8.74 21.85
C GLY A 128 10.06 9.15 23.31
N THR A 129 11.26 9.63 23.67
CA THR A 129 11.67 9.93 25.06
C THR A 129 10.72 10.80 25.87
N PHE A 130 9.92 11.64 25.21
CA PHE A 130 8.98 12.57 25.84
C PHE A 130 7.54 12.43 25.31
N ASP A 131 7.27 11.38 24.55
CA ASP A 131 5.99 11.17 23.87
C ASP A 131 5.68 9.67 23.83
N ASP A 132 4.70 9.24 24.59
CA ASP A 132 4.35 7.83 24.68
C ASP A 132 3.65 7.36 23.40
N ALA A 133 3.85 6.11 23.03
CA ALA A 133 3.06 5.51 21.97
C ALA A 133 1.58 5.41 22.42
N SER A 134 0.66 5.77 21.52
CA SER A 134 -0.77 5.62 21.76
C SER A 134 -1.16 4.14 21.93
N ALA A 135 -2.34 3.88 22.49
CA ALA A 135 -2.83 2.50 22.63
C ALA A 135 -2.94 1.74 21.29
N VAL A 136 -3.23 2.46 20.20
CA VAL A 136 -3.30 1.89 18.85
C VAL A 136 -1.90 1.54 18.34
N GLU A 137 -0.92 2.42 18.55
CA GLU A 137 0.48 2.20 18.17
C GLU A 137 1.10 1.04 18.98
N GLU A 138 0.83 0.96 20.28
CA GLU A 138 1.27 -0.16 21.13
C GLU A 138 0.65 -1.49 20.67
N ALA A 139 -0.64 -1.50 20.33
CA ALA A 139 -1.29 -2.68 19.80
C ALA A 139 -0.69 -3.10 18.44
N PHE A 140 -0.35 -2.13 17.58
CA PHE A 140 0.36 -2.38 16.33
C PHE A 140 1.75 -2.98 16.58
N LEU A 141 2.56 -2.39 17.45
CA LEU A 141 3.89 -2.91 17.79
C LEU A 141 3.80 -4.32 18.36
N ALA A 142 2.89 -4.54 19.32
CA ALA A 142 2.75 -5.82 20.00
C ALA A 142 2.39 -6.97 19.04
N ARG A 143 1.50 -6.75 18.07
CA ARG A 143 1.17 -7.80 17.07
C ARG A 143 2.32 -8.11 16.11
N HIS A 144 3.28 -7.20 15.98
CA HIS A 144 4.55 -7.38 15.24
C HIS A 144 5.70 -7.85 16.14
N GLY A 145 5.45 -8.12 17.43
CA GLY A 145 6.46 -8.56 18.39
C GLY A 145 7.46 -7.47 18.82
N LEU A 146 7.08 -6.20 18.65
CA LEU A 146 7.90 -5.03 18.96
C LEU A 146 7.41 -4.32 20.24
N LYS A 147 8.21 -3.38 20.73
CA LYS A 147 7.90 -2.52 21.88
C LYS A 147 8.34 -1.09 21.62
N SER A 148 7.65 -0.13 22.23
CA SER A 148 7.98 1.30 22.21
C SER A 148 9.11 1.67 23.18
N THR A 149 9.57 0.72 24.01
CA THR A 149 10.60 0.94 25.04
C THR A 149 11.79 0.00 24.87
N ASN A 150 12.96 0.44 25.33
CA ASN A 150 14.14 -0.41 25.46
C ASN A 150 14.06 -1.35 26.70
N LEU A 151 15.10 -2.15 26.93
CA LEU A 151 15.17 -3.09 28.06
C LEU A 151 15.17 -2.43 29.45
N LEU A 152 15.43 -1.12 29.52
CA LEU A 152 15.40 -0.32 30.75
C LEU A 152 14.03 0.37 30.95
N GLY A 153 13.06 0.13 30.06
CA GLY A 153 11.75 0.78 30.10
C GLY A 153 11.76 2.24 29.64
N LEU A 154 12.82 2.70 28.97
CA LEU A 154 12.86 4.04 28.39
C LEU A 154 12.30 4.02 26.96
N ASN A 155 11.45 4.99 26.64
CA ASN A 155 10.90 5.13 25.29
C ASN A 155 12.01 5.28 24.24
N ILE A 156 11.82 4.62 23.11
CA ILE A 156 12.65 4.74 21.92
C ILE A 156 11.93 5.54 20.84
N ALA A 157 12.70 6.24 20.01
CA ALA A 157 12.13 7.04 18.93
C ALA A 157 11.59 6.11 17.82
N ILE A 158 10.29 6.21 17.56
CA ILE A 158 9.56 5.43 16.55
C ILE A 158 8.74 6.39 15.69
N ARG A 159 8.65 6.09 14.40
CA ARG A 159 7.73 6.73 13.44
C ARG A 159 6.77 5.68 12.89
N TYR A 160 5.52 6.09 12.76
CA TYR A 160 4.46 5.28 12.18
C TYR A 160 3.96 6.01 10.94
N ASP A 161 3.89 5.29 9.83
CA ASP A 161 3.45 5.82 8.55
C ASP A 161 2.38 4.89 7.98
N GLU A 162 1.23 5.44 7.64
CA GLU A 162 0.14 4.71 7.01
C GLU A 162 -0.39 5.45 5.79
N GLY A 163 -0.63 4.71 4.72
CA GLY A 163 -1.39 5.16 3.57
C GLY A 163 -2.53 4.21 3.30
N THR A 164 -3.68 4.75 2.95
CA THR A 164 -4.92 3.99 2.72
C THR A 164 -5.51 4.36 1.37
N ILE A 165 -6.30 3.44 0.81
CA ILE A 165 -7.24 3.76 -0.26
C ILE A 165 -8.64 3.52 0.31
N GLU A 166 -9.43 4.57 0.41
CA GLU A 166 -10.75 4.56 1.03
C GLU A 166 -11.88 4.47 -0.01
N PRO A 167 -13.02 3.85 0.32
CA PRO A 167 -14.22 3.95 -0.50
C PRO A 167 -14.59 5.41 -0.76
N GLY A 168 -14.85 5.76 -2.01
CA GLY A 168 -15.16 7.12 -2.42
C GLY A 168 -13.94 7.94 -2.87
N GLU A 169 -12.70 7.47 -2.65
CA GLU A 169 -11.52 8.11 -3.22
C GLU A 169 -11.40 7.87 -4.71
N GLU A 170 -10.69 8.75 -5.40
CA GLU A 170 -10.40 8.59 -6.81
C GLU A 170 -9.01 7.99 -6.99
N VAL A 171 -8.93 6.88 -7.73
CA VAL A 171 -7.66 6.21 -7.99
C VAL A 171 -7.49 5.93 -9.47
N THR A 172 -6.23 5.79 -9.87
CA THR A 172 -5.84 5.35 -11.21
C THR A 172 -5.26 3.93 -11.13
N ALA A 173 -5.84 3.01 -11.89
CA ALA A 173 -5.36 1.64 -12.04
C ALA A 173 -4.88 1.38 -13.48
N LEU A 174 -3.83 0.58 -13.63
CA LEU A 174 -3.36 0.09 -14.93
C LEU A 174 -3.14 -1.41 -14.83
N GLY A 175 -3.89 -2.16 -15.63
CA GLY A 175 -3.89 -3.61 -15.63
C GLY A 175 -4.41 -4.18 -16.94
N LEU A 176 -4.43 -5.51 -17.03
CA LEU A 176 -5.03 -6.24 -18.13
C LEU A 176 -6.52 -6.43 -17.87
N VAL A 177 -7.34 -6.15 -18.89
CA VAL A 177 -8.78 -6.42 -18.86
C VAL A 177 -8.98 -7.91 -19.17
N ARG A 178 -9.55 -8.66 -18.22
CA ARG A 178 -9.90 -10.08 -18.38
C ARG A 178 -11.40 -10.29 -18.27
N ALA A 179 -11.93 -11.32 -18.93
CA ALA A 179 -13.27 -11.79 -18.64
C ALA A 179 -13.25 -12.85 -17.53
N GLU A 180 -14.15 -12.72 -16.57
CA GLU A 180 -14.37 -13.70 -15.51
C GLU A 180 -15.85 -14.09 -15.47
N ILE A 181 -16.16 -15.32 -15.05
CA ILE A 181 -17.54 -15.74 -14.80
C ILE A 181 -17.83 -15.56 -13.31
N ARG A 182 -18.68 -14.57 -12.98
CA ARG A 182 -19.17 -14.33 -11.62
C ARG A 182 -20.67 -14.47 -11.57
N GLY A 183 -21.19 -15.33 -10.69
CA GLY A 183 -22.64 -15.59 -10.58
C GLY A 183 -23.28 -16.10 -11.88
N GLY A 184 -22.53 -16.82 -12.72
CA GLY A 184 -23.00 -17.30 -14.03
C GLY A 184 -23.00 -16.24 -15.13
N GLN A 185 -22.60 -15.00 -14.85
CA GLN A 185 -22.49 -13.93 -15.82
C GLN A 185 -21.03 -13.64 -16.15
N ARG A 186 -20.75 -13.37 -17.42
CA ARG A 186 -19.43 -12.91 -17.87
C ARG A 186 -19.29 -11.43 -17.55
N VAL A 187 -18.28 -11.10 -16.74
CA VAL A 187 -17.95 -9.73 -16.32
C VAL A 187 -16.52 -9.40 -16.70
N LEU A 188 -16.23 -8.13 -16.98
CA LEU A 188 -14.86 -7.65 -17.17
C LEU A 188 -14.26 -7.28 -15.82
N VAL A 189 -13.01 -7.68 -15.63
CA VAL A 189 -12.20 -7.36 -14.45
C VAL A 189 -10.87 -6.77 -14.88
N LEU A 190 -10.30 -5.92 -14.03
CA LEU A 190 -8.96 -5.38 -14.18
C LEU A 190 -8.02 -6.13 -13.24
N ASP A 191 -7.02 -6.79 -13.81
CA ASP A 191 -6.09 -7.66 -13.08
C ASP A 191 -4.63 -7.37 -13.50
N ALA A 192 -3.69 -8.00 -12.82
CA ALA A 192 -2.28 -7.95 -13.19
C ALA A 192 -2.07 -8.48 -14.64
N PRO A 193 -1.30 -7.78 -15.48
CA PRO A 193 -0.88 -8.29 -16.77
C PRO A 193 0.07 -9.49 -16.61
N ASP A 194 0.23 -10.30 -17.65
CA ASP A 194 1.06 -11.51 -17.57
C ASP A 194 2.56 -11.21 -17.35
N ASP A 195 3.02 -10.04 -17.77
CA ASP A 195 4.42 -9.59 -17.72
C ASP A 195 4.70 -8.62 -16.57
N GLY A 196 3.75 -8.40 -15.67
CA GLY A 196 3.93 -7.41 -14.62
C GLY A 196 2.79 -7.28 -13.62
N PRO A 197 2.91 -6.35 -12.67
CA PRO A 197 1.93 -6.15 -11.62
C PRO A 197 0.79 -5.22 -12.08
N LEU A 198 -0.36 -5.37 -11.44
CA LEU A 198 -1.40 -4.35 -11.47
C LEU A 198 -0.84 -3.07 -10.81
N LEU A 199 -0.86 -1.95 -11.52
CA LEU A 199 -0.39 -0.68 -10.98
C LEU A 199 -1.56 0.14 -10.44
N LEU A 200 -1.48 0.63 -9.21
CA LEU A 200 -2.52 1.43 -8.58
C LEU A 200 -1.92 2.69 -7.95
N SER A 201 -2.60 3.84 -8.04
CA SER A 201 -2.21 5.06 -7.33
C SER A 201 -3.40 5.97 -7.05
N ASP A 202 -3.44 6.52 -5.84
CA ASP A 202 -4.36 7.56 -5.33
C ASP A 202 -3.79 8.99 -5.52
N ASP A 203 -2.53 9.12 -5.95
CA ASP A 203 -1.90 10.42 -6.14
C ASP A 203 -2.50 11.16 -7.36
N PRO A 204 -3.15 12.33 -7.18
CA PRO A 204 -3.68 13.12 -8.28
C PRO A 204 -2.58 13.58 -9.26
N ARG A 205 -1.31 13.62 -8.83
CA ARG A 205 -0.16 13.95 -9.69
C ARG A 205 0.25 12.81 -10.60
N ALA A 206 -0.22 11.58 -10.41
CA ALA A 206 -0.08 10.49 -11.37
C ALA A 206 -0.83 10.77 -12.70
N VAL A 207 -1.59 11.88 -12.75
CA VAL A 207 -2.52 12.23 -13.83
C VAL A 207 -1.94 13.26 -14.82
N HIS A 208 -1.07 14.18 -14.39
CA HIS A 208 -0.57 15.27 -15.25
C HIS A 208 0.85 14.96 -15.74
N GLY A 209 0.96 14.57 -17.01
CA GLY A 209 2.20 14.49 -17.78
C GLY A 209 2.03 15.32 -19.04
#